data_AF-A0A4V1LYA1-F1
#
_entry.id   AF-A0A4V1LYA1-F1
#
_cell.length_a   1.000
_cell.length_b   1.000
_cell.length_c   1.000
_cell.angle_alpha   90.00
_cell.angle_beta   90.00
_cell.angle_gamma   90.00
#
_symmetry.space_group_name_H-M   'P 1'
#
loop_
_entity.id
_entity.type
_entity.pdbx_description
1 polymer ?
#
loop_
_entity_poly.entity_id
_entity_poly.type
_entity_poly.pdbx_seq_one_letter_code
_entity_poly.pdbx_strand_id
1 'polypeptide(L)'
;MSDLILEDKLTYKIDSDEPIELNQLILSLKSLGDEYGKFSKIKDVEVKISEVRKGSFEFDFVLMSFAPLLPFMSDVNTTVDFIKRVSELKSFFLNQNSDIQPTLEEAKLMNSINIPIQTFNNYGTVIINDTQKVDKVEFNKEDSKLITTNSSKYIKELKQKEDEEKQNIFKDRLIRFVQTRTDNKDYGNKSICEDISSKEIKTIFENDDIKNEILDNPYHYGFLVDLEVQYINNDAKIYRIMKLNDKINLEENDL
;
A
#
# COMPACT_ATOMS: atom_id res chain seq x y z
N MET A 1 -22.50 -23.04 17.71
CA MET A 1 -22.15 -22.65 16.34
C MET A 1 -20.90 -23.43 16.00
N SER A 2 -20.93 -24.28 14.97
CA SER A 2 -19.74 -24.98 14.50
C SER A 2 -18.94 -24.00 13.63
N ASP A 3 -17.68 -23.76 14.00
CA ASP A 3 -16.76 -22.98 13.17
C ASP A 3 -16.63 -23.66 11.80
N LEU A 4 -16.79 -22.90 10.72
CA LEU A 4 -16.65 -23.42 9.37
C LEU A 4 -15.19 -23.23 8.94
N ILE A 5 -14.49 -24.35 8.72
CA ILE A 5 -13.15 -24.35 8.13
C ILE A 5 -13.32 -24.28 6.61
N LEU A 6 -12.71 -23.30 5.94
CA LEU A 6 -12.54 -23.39 4.48
C LEU A 6 -11.56 -24.53 4.18
N GLU A 7 -11.96 -25.48 3.31
CA GLU A 7 -11.24 -26.74 3.10
C GLU A 7 -9.81 -26.59 2.56
N ASP A 8 -9.46 -25.44 1.95
CA ASP A 8 -8.14 -25.21 1.36
C ASP A 8 -7.12 -24.72 2.39
N LYS A 9 -6.01 -25.45 2.55
CA LYS A 9 -4.89 -25.08 3.43
C LYS A 9 -3.69 -24.57 2.64
N LEU A 10 -3.05 -23.52 3.14
CA LEU A 10 -1.78 -23.01 2.64
C LEU A 10 -0.63 -23.62 3.44
N THR A 11 0.30 -24.32 2.80
CA THR A 11 1.46 -24.91 3.48
C THR A 11 2.70 -24.06 3.26
N TYR A 12 3.35 -23.66 4.36
CA TYR A 12 4.67 -23.03 4.39
C TYR A 12 5.70 -24.03 4.89
N LYS A 13 6.66 -24.38 4.03
CA LYS A 13 7.74 -25.31 4.38
C LYS A 13 9.10 -24.64 4.22
N ILE A 14 9.95 -24.78 5.24
CA ILE A 14 11.39 -24.53 5.14
C ILE A 14 12.09 -25.89 5.13
N ASP A 15 12.82 -26.16 4.04
CA ASP A 15 13.64 -27.36 3.88
C ASP A 15 15.12 -26.99 4.07
N SER A 16 15.72 -27.51 5.15
CA SER A 16 17.12 -27.26 5.52
C SER A 16 17.63 -28.29 6.55
N ASP A 17 18.93 -28.52 6.55
CA ASP A 17 19.68 -29.28 7.56
C ASP A 17 20.17 -28.39 8.72
N GLU A 18 19.87 -27.09 8.70
CA GLU A 18 20.33 -26.10 9.68
C GLU A 18 19.23 -25.67 10.69
N PRO A 19 19.60 -25.32 11.93
CA PRO A 19 18.66 -24.73 12.89
C PRO A 19 18.20 -23.35 12.44
N ILE A 20 16.92 -23.02 12.66
CA ILE A 20 16.33 -21.73 12.32
C ILE A 20 16.31 -20.82 13.55
N GLU A 21 16.67 -19.54 13.36
CA GLU A 21 16.55 -18.54 14.41
C GLU A 21 15.08 -18.23 14.71
N LEU A 22 14.73 -18.20 15.99
CA LEU A 22 13.34 -18.12 16.46
C LEU A 22 12.63 -16.86 15.98
N ASN A 23 13.26 -15.69 16.08
CA ASN A 23 12.64 -14.43 15.69
C ASN A 23 12.46 -14.34 14.17
N GLN A 24 13.38 -14.88 13.37
CA GLN A 24 13.25 -14.98 11.93
C GLN A 24 12.07 -15.87 11.52
N LEU A 25 11.91 -17.03 12.19
CA LEU A 25 10.77 -17.91 11.95
C LEU A 25 9.45 -17.22 12.31
N ILE A 26 9.38 -16.58 13.48
CA ILE A 26 8.18 -15.85 13.93
C ILE A 26 7.83 -14.73 12.94
N LEU A 27 8.83 -13.96 12.50
CA LEU A 27 8.62 -12.86 11.56
C LEU A 27 8.07 -13.40 10.23
N SER A 28 8.65 -14.48 9.71
CA SER A 28 8.20 -15.10 8.46
C SER A 28 6.75 -15.60 8.56
N LEU A 29 6.44 -16.37 9.60
CA LEU A 29 5.10 -16.92 9.82
C LEU A 29 4.06 -15.80 10.02
N LYS A 30 4.41 -14.77 10.79
CA LYS A 30 3.52 -13.62 11.02
C LYS A 30 3.26 -12.85 9.73
N SER A 31 4.30 -12.53 8.97
CA SER A 31 4.16 -11.81 7.70
C SER A 31 3.31 -12.59 6.69
N LEU A 32 3.53 -13.90 6.58
CA LEU A 32 2.74 -14.75 5.69
C LEU A 32 1.28 -14.82 6.14
N GLY A 33 1.04 -15.04 7.43
CA GLY A 33 -0.32 -15.10 7.97
C GLY A 33 -1.10 -13.80 7.80
N ASP A 34 -0.47 -12.66 8.11
CA ASP A 34 -1.10 -11.33 7.98
C ASP A 34 -1.51 -11.05 6.52
N GLU A 35 -0.65 -11.38 5.55
CA GLU A 35 -0.92 -11.12 4.13
C GLU A 35 -1.95 -12.09 3.55
N TYR A 36 -1.86 -13.37 3.89
CA TYR A 36 -2.83 -14.38 3.45
C TYR A 36 -4.25 -14.06 3.95
N GLY A 37 -4.37 -13.64 5.22
CA GLY A 37 -5.65 -13.21 5.80
C GLY A 37 -6.26 -12.03 5.05
N LYS A 38 -5.46 -10.99 4.77
CA LYS A 38 -5.90 -9.82 3.98
C LYS A 38 -6.31 -10.20 2.56
N PHE A 39 -5.53 -11.06 1.91
CA PHE A 39 -5.76 -11.48 0.52
C PHE A 39 -7.12 -12.15 0.33
N SER A 40 -7.61 -12.87 1.35
CA SER A 40 -8.91 -13.55 1.30
C SER A 40 -10.12 -12.63 1.07
N LYS A 41 -10.01 -11.34 1.40
CA LYS A 41 -11.13 -10.37 1.40
C LYS A 41 -12.33 -10.80 2.27
N ILE A 42 -12.17 -11.83 3.11
CA ILE A 42 -13.19 -12.27 4.07
C ILE A 42 -13.13 -11.33 5.27
N LYS A 43 -14.28 -10.77 5.65
CA LYS A 43 -14.40 -9.93 6.84
C LYS A 43 -14.32 -10.80 8.09
N ASP A 44 -13.64 -10.30 9.12
CA ASP A 44 -13.51 -10.95 10.43
C ASP A 44 -12.93 -12.39 10.33
N VAL A 45 -11.90 -12.56 9.47
CA VAL A 45 -11.17 -13.81 9.26
C VAL A 45 -9.98 -13.92 10.21
N GLU A 46 -9.76 -15.10 10.75
CA GLU A 46 -8.59 -15.42 11.58
C GLU A 46 -7.73 -16.47 10.86
N VAL A 47 -6.41 -16.22 10.81
CA VAL A 47 -5.43 -17.14 10.23
C VAL A 47 -4.78 -17.94 11.36
N LYS A 48 -4.87 -19.27 11.29
CA LYS A 48 -4.30 -20.17 12.32
C LYS A 48 -3.34 -21.18 11.73
N ILE A 49 -2.35 -21.54 12.54
CA ILE A 49 -1.51 -22.72 12.31
C ILE A 49 -2.31 -23.95 12.78
N SER A 50 -2.63 -24.83 11.85
CA SER A 50 -3.42 -26.04 12.10
C SER A 50 -2.59 -27.29 12.38
N GLU A 51 -1.37 -27.37 11.85
CA GLU A 51 -0.45 -28.49 12.03
C GLU A 51 1.02 -27.99 12.00
N VAL A 52 1.89 -28.59 12.82
CA VAL A 52 3.35 -28.47 12.76
C VAL A 52 3.93 -29.88 12.66
N ARG A 53 4.57 -30.22 11.54
CA ARG A 53 5.04 -31.59 11.27
C ARG A 53 6.38 -31.87 11.97
N LYS A 54 6.54 -33.10 12.48
CA LYS A 54 7.74 -33.51 13.23
C LYS A 54 8.94 -33.67 12.28
N GLY A 55 10.02 -32.95 12.55
CA GLY A 55 11.28 -33.04 11.78
C GLY A 55 11.33 -32.16 10.52
N SER A 56 10.30 -31.35 10.27
CA SER A 56 10.30 -30.33 9.22
C SER A 56 9.73 -29.02 9.76
N PHE A 57 10.27 -27.88 9.32
CA PHE A 57 9.67 -26.58 9.57
C PHE A 57 8.52 -26.37 8.59
N GLU A 58 7.46 -27.15 8.75
CA GLU A 58 6.28 -27.19 7.88
C GLU A 58 5.03 -26.82 8.66
N PHE A 59 4.31 -25.81 8.16
CA PHE A 59 3.21 -25.15 8.82
C PHE A 59 2.01 -25.05 7.88
N ASP A 60 0.87 -25.59 8.30
CA ASP A 60 -0.38 -25.52 7.53
C ASP A 60 -1.28 -24.40 8.07
N PHE A 61 -1.49 -23.38 7.25
CA PHE A 61 -2.36 -22.23 7.50
C PHE A 61 -3.77 -22.49 6.98
N VAL A 62 -4.77 -22.12 7.78
CA VAL A 62 -6.19 -22.21 7.40
C VAL A 62 -6.87 -20.87 7.66
N LEU A 63 -7.80 -20.50 6.78
CA LEU A 63 -8.70 -19.37 6.97
C LEU A 63 -9.93 -19.83 7.75
N MET A 64 -10.16 -19.23 8.92
CA MET A 64 -11.38 -19.42 9.70
C MET A 64 -12.23 -18.17 9.65
N SER A 65 -13.46 -18.29 9.15
CA SER A 65 -14.44 -17.19 9.17
C SER A 65 -15.49 -17.44 10.25
N PHE A 66 -15.82 -16.39 11.01
CA PHE A 66 -16.88 -16.41 12.02
C PHE A 66 -18.21 -15.86 11.50
N ALA A 67 -18.24 -15.35 10.25
CA ALA A 67 -19.44 -14.85 9.60
C ALA A 67 -20.02 -15.88 8.62
N PRO A 68 -21.35 -15.85 8.34
CA PRO A 68 -21.93 -16.67 7.28
C PRO A 68 -21.27 -16.34 5.93
N LEU A 69 -20.62 -17.32 5.31
CA LEU A 69 -20.04 -17.16 3.98
C LEU A 69 -21.15 -16.92 2.95
N LEU A 70 -20.97 -15.92 2.09
CA LEU A 70 -21.90 -15.68 0.99
C LEU A 70 -21.76 -16.79 -0.07
N PRO A 71 -22.86 -17.25 -0.72
CA PRO A 71 -22.82 -18.34 -1.71
C PRO A 71 -21.86 -18.11 -2.88
N PHE A 72 -21.49 -16.87 -3.18
CA PHE A 72 -20.57 -16.52 -4.26
C PHE A 72 -19.08 -16.65 -3.87
N MET A 73 -18.76 -16.93 -2.60
CA MET A 73 -17.39 -17.12 -2.12
C MET A 73 -16.90 -18.57 -2.26
N SER A 74 -17.78 -19.54 -2.53
CA SER A 74 -17.41 -20.97 -2.60
C SER A 74 -16.57 -21.33 -3.84
N ASP A 75 -16.57 -20.50 -4.87
CA ASP A 75 -15.87 -20.75 -6.14
C ASP A 75 -14.50 -20.04 -6.24
N VAL A 76 -14.09 -19.29 -5.20
CA VAL A 76 -12.82 -18.54 -5.19
C VAL A 76 -11.73 -19.40 -4.54
N ASN A 77 -10.85 -19.98 -5.36
CA ASN A 77 -9.67 -20.70 -4.86
C ASN A 77 -8.58 -19.72 -4.40
N THR A 78 -8.85 -19.09 -3.25
CA THR A 78 -8.04 -18.03 -2.64
C THR A 78 -6.60 -18.48 -2.40
N THR A 79 -6.40 -19.76 -2.05
CA THR A 79 -5.07 -20.33 -1.83
C THR A 79 -4.26 -20.39 -3.12
N VAL A 80 -4.86 -20.90 -4.21
CA VAL A 80 -4.21 -20.95 -5.53
C VAL A 80 -3.92 -19.55 -6.07
N ASP A 81 -4.89 -18.63 -5.97
CA ASP A 81 -4.70 -17.25 -6.42
C ASP A 81 -3.58 -16.54 -5.63
N PHE A 82 -3.47 -16.82 -4.33
CA PHE A 82 -2.40 -16.28 -3.50
C PHE A 82 -1.03 -16.84 -3.91
N ILE A 83 -0.91 -18.15 -4.14
CA ILE A 83 0.35 -18.78 -4.59
C ILE A 83 0.78 -18.17 -5.95
N LYS A 84 -0.17 -18.00 -6.87
CA LYS A 84 0.09 -17.33 -8.15
C LYS A 84 0.57 -15.89 -7.94
N ARG A 85 -0.08 -15.13 -7.06
CA ARG A 85 0.34 -13.76 -6.73
C ARG A 85 1.77 -13.71 -6.17
N VAL A 86 2.11 -14.62 -5.25
CA VAL A 86 3.47 -14.74 -4.71
C VAL A 86 4.49 -15.11 -5.81
N SER A 87 4.11 -15.95 -6.78
CA SER A 87 4.95 -16.24 -7.93
C SER A 87 5.20 -15.02 -8.83
N GLU A 88 4.18 -14.19 -9.08
CA GLU A 88 4.34 -12.94 -9.84
C GLU A 88 5.26 -11.96 -9.11
N LEU A 89 5.09 -11.84 -7.79
CA LEU A 89 5.96 -11.03 -6.91
C LEU A 89 7.40 -11.54 -6.92
N LYS A 90 7.60 -12.87 -6.89
CA LYS A 90 8.93 -13.49 -7.06
C LYS A 90 9.57 -13.01 -8.36
N SER A 91 8.88 -13.15 -9.49
CA SER A 91 9.40 -12.74 -10.79
C SER A 91 9.73 -11.24 -10.82
N PHE A 92 8.85 -10.39 -10.31
CA PHE A 92 9.09 -8.95 -10.20
C PHE A 92 10.36 -8.62 -9.40
N PHE A 93 10.51 -9.16 -8.19
CA PHE A 93 11.67 -8.84 -7.34
C PHE A 93 12.96 -9.54 -7.77
N LEU A 94 12.90 -10.53 -8.67
CA LEU A 94 14.07 -11.07 -9.37
C LEU A 94 14.41 -10.27 -10.65
N ASN A 95 13.74 -9.14 -10.90
CA ASN A 95 13.84 -8.34 -12.13
C ASN A 95 13.58 -9.16 -13.40
N GLN A 96 12.70 -10.15 -13.30
CA GLN A 96 12.17 -10.88 -14.45
C GLN A 96 10.96 -10.11 -14.99
N ASN A 97 10.73 -10.15 -16.30
CA ASN A 97 9.63 -9.44 -16.96
C ASN A 97 8.30 -9.65 -16.19
N SER A 98 7.82 -8.59 -15.55
CA SER A 98 6.59 -8.58 -14.76
C SER A 98 6.03 -7.17 -14.76
N ASP A 99 4.78 -7.03 -15.21
CA ASP A 99 4.08 -5.73 -15.31
C ASP A 99 3.28 -5.40 -14.05
N ILE A 100 3.46 -6.17 -12.97
CA ILE A 100 2.76 -5.93 -11.72
C ILE A 100 3.36 -4.71 -11.00
N GLN A 101 2.52 -4.05 -10.20
CA GLN A 101 2.97 -3.06 -9.24
C GLN A 101 2.71 -3.59 -7.83
N PRO A 102 3.75 -4.08 -7.10
CA PRO A 102 3.57 -4.54 -5.74
C PRO A 102 3.14 -3.41 -4.80
N THR A 103 2.27 -3.72 -3.85
CA THR A 103 1.96 -2.81 -2.74
C THR A 103 3.10 -2.77 -1.72
N LEU A 104 3.02 -1.84 -0.76
CA LEU A 104 3.97 -1.77 0.35
C LEU A 104 3.92 -3.05 1.22
N GLU A 105 2.73 -3.60 1.44
CA GLU A 105 2.50 -4.82 2.20
C GLU A 105 3.08 -6.04 1.48
N GLU A 106 2.85 -6.17 0.18
CA GLU A 106 3.41 -7.25 -0.64
C GLU A 106 4.93 -7.18 -0.71
N ALA A 107 5.51 -5.97 -0.82
CA ALA A 107 6.95 -5.79 -0.76
C ALA A 107 7.53 -6.21 0.61
N LYS A 108 6.84 -5.88 1.72
CA LYS A 108 7.23 -6.32 3.07
C LYS A 108 7.09 -7.84 3.25
N LEU A 109 6.05 -8.46 2.68
CA LEU A 109 5.90 -9.90 2.65
C LEU A 109 7.13 -10.53 2.01
N MET A 110 7.44 -10.15 0.76
CA MET A 110 8.56 -10.72 0.00
C MET A 110 9.91 -10.48 0.68
N ASN A 111 10.06 -9.36 1.39
CA ASN A 111 11.22 -9.11 2.22
C ASN A 111 11.35 -10.11 3.38
N SER A 112 10.24 -10.40 4.07
CA SER A 112 10.23 -11.11 5.34
C SER A 112 10.22 -12.64 5.20
N ILE A 113 9.46 -13.18 4.25
CA ILE A 113 9.29 -14.65 4.08
C ILE A 113 10.60 -15.37 3.73
N ASN A 114 11.55 -14.62 3.17
CA ASN A 114 12.83 -15.11 2.68
C ASN A 114 13.96 -14.95 3.71
N ILE A 115 13.74 -14.26 4.84
CA ILE A 115 14.76 -14.03 5.88
C ILE A 115 15.32 -15.34 6.46
N PRO A 116 14.49 -16.34 6.83
CA PRO A 116 14.99 -17.52 7.55
C PRO A 116 16.10 -18.28 6.82
N ILE A 117 16.08 -18.31 5.49
CA ILE A 117 17.01 -19.11 4.69
C ILE A 117 18.25 -18.36 4.21
N GLN A 118 18.35 -17.05 4.46
CA GLN A 118 19.48 -16.23 3.99
C GLN A 118 20.77 -16.48 4.76
N THR A 119 20.66 -16.81 6.04
CA THR A 119 21.81 -16.99 6.94
C THR A 119 22.34 -18.42 6.98
N PHE A 120 21.69 -19.36 6.29
CA PHE A 120 22.17 -20.74 6.23
C PHE A 120 23.52 -20.80 5.52
N ASN A 121 24.39 -21.73 5.91
CA ASN A 121 25.70 -21.94 5.30
C ASN A 121 25.59 -22.74 4.00
N ASN A 122 24.76 -23.78 3.99
CA ASN A 122 24.58 -24.68 2.85
C ASN A 122 23.39 -24.22 1.99
N TYR A 123 22.34 -25.05 1.92
CA TYR A 123 21.14 -24.81 1.14
C TYR A 123 19.98 -24.40 2.05
N GLY A 124 19.03 -23.67 1.47
CA GLY A 124 17.77 -23.35 2.11
C GLY A 124 16.74 -23.12 1.02
N THR A 125 15.57 -23.71 1.20
CA THR A 125 14.45 -23.49 0.29
C THR A 125 13.18 -23.21 1.08
N VAL A 126 12.59 -22.06 0.80
CA VAL A 126 11.21 -21.75 1.22
C VAL A 126 10.29 -22.27 0.13
N ILE A 127 9.30 -23.07 0.51
CA ILE A 127 8.29 -23.62 -0.38
C ILE A 127 6.93 -23.18 0.13
N ILE A 128 6.15 -22.55 -0.74
CA ILE A 128 4.75 -22.20 -0.49
C ILE A 128 3.93 -22.96 -1.53
N ASN A 129 3.00 -23.79 -1.07
CA ASN A 129 2.14 -24.59 -1.94
C ASN A 129 0.75 -24.79 -1.35
N ASP A 130 -0.15 -25.27 -2.19
CA ASP A 130 -1.46 -25.73 -1.77
C ASP A 130 -1.36 -27.17 -1.23
N THR A 131 -2.39 -27.61 -0.51
CA THR A 131 -2.39 -28.93 0.13
C THR A 131 -2.32 -30.09 -0.87
N GLN A 132 -2.80 -29.88 -2.11
CA GLN A 132 -2.73 -30.87 -3.19
C GLN A 132 -1.39 -30.82 -3.95
N LYS A 133 -0.53 -29.82 -3.66
CA LYS A 133 0.78 -29.58 -4.28
C LYS A 133 0.71 -29.42 -5.79
N VAL A 134 -0.41 -28.93 -6.31
CA VAL A 134 -0.62 -28.63 -7.73
C VAL A 134 0.07 -27.32 -8.07
N ASP A 135 -0.10 -26.31 -7.21
CA ASP A 135 0.52 -24.99 -7.37
C ASP A 135 1.59 -24.78 -6.31
N LYS A 136 2.78 -24.37 -6.75
CA LYS A 136 3.91 -24.11 -5.85
C LYS A 136 4.77 -22.96 -6.31
N VAL A 137 5.31 -22.24 -5.34
CA VAL A 137 6.40 -21.28 -5.53
C VAL A 137 7.53 -21.64 -4.57
N GLU A 138 8.75 -21.64 -5.09
CA GLU A 138 9.95 -22.02 -4.36
C GLU A 138 10.96 -20.88 -4.39
N PHE A 139 11.61 -20.61 -3.28
CA PHE A 139 12.67 -19.62 -3.15
C PHE A 139 13.92 -20.33 -2.67
N ASN A 140 14.93 -20.41 -3.52
CA ASN A 140 16.24 -20.86 -3.07
C ASN A 140 16.97 -19.71 -2.33
N LYS A 141 18.08 -20.04 -1.68
CA LYS A 141 18.91 -19.09 -0.93
C LYS A 141 19.39 -17.89 -1.74
N GLU A 142 19.79 -18.08 -3.00
CA GLU A 142 20.30 -16.99 -3.84
C GLU A 142 19.16 -16.07 -4.32
N ASP A 143 18.04 -16.65 -4.74
CA ASP A 143 16.80 -15.91 -5.02
C ASP A 143 16.40 -15.07 -3.79
N SER A 144 16.47 -15.67 -2.60
CA SER A 144 16.06 -15.04 -1.34
C SER A 144 16.88 -13.81 -0.97
N LYS A 145 18.21 -13.85 -1.18
CA LYS A 145 19.08 -12.69 -0.98
C LYS A 145 18.74 -11.55 -1.95
N LEU A 146 18.53 -11.89 -3.22
CA LEU A 146 18.23 -10.90 -4.25
C LEU A 146 16.85 -10.25 -4.03
N ILE A 147 15.83 -11.07 -3.76
CA ILE A 147 14.48 -10.61 -3.47
C ILE A 147 14.47 -9.71 -2.23
N THR A 148 15.18 -10.08 -1.17
CA THR A 148 15.25 -9.26 0.06
C THR A 148 15.92 -7.92 -0.19
N THR A 149 16.99 -7.90 -0.98
CA THR A 149 17.68 -6.66 -1.38
C THR A 149 16.76 -5.76 -2.21
N ASN A 150 16.14 -6.31 -3.25
CA ASN A 150 15.30 -5.56 -4.18
C ASN A 150 14.00 -5.07 -3.51
N SER A 151 13.35 -5.92 -2.71
CA SER A 151 12.19 -5.52 -1.91
C SER A 151 12.53 -4.44 -0.90
N SER A 152 13.69 -4.52 -0.22
CA SER A 152 14.13 -3.45 0.71
C SER A 152 14.32 -2.11 0.00
N LYS A 153 14.89 -2.12 -1.20
CA LYS A 153 15.06 -0.92 -2.02
C LYS A 153 13.69 -0.36 -2.44
N TYR A 154 12.81 -1.22 -2.95
CA TYR A 154 11.46 -0.86 -3.36
C TYR A 154 10.62 -0.27 -2.23
N ILE A 155 10.69 -0.85 -1.02
CA ILE A 155 10.04 -0.31 0.18
C ILE A 155 10.51 1.11 0.49
N LYS A 156 11.82 1.39 0.35
CA LYS A 156 12.36 2.73 0.56
C LYS A 156 11.85 3.71 -0.49
N GLU A 157 11.82 3.30 -1.75
CA GLU A 157 11.31 4.12 -2.86
C GLU A 157 9.82 4.46 -2.69
N LEU A 158 8.99 3.49 -2.28
CA LEU A 158 7.57 3.73 -2.00
C LEU A 158 7.37 4.74 -0.85
N LYS A 159 8.12 4.60 0.24
CA LYS A 159 8.04 5.54 1.37
C LYS A 159 8.53 6.94 1.01
N GLN A 160 9.61 7.03 0.22
CA GLN A 160 10.11 8.32 -0.26
C GLN A 160 9.07 9.05 -1.11
N LYS A 161 8.39 8.35 -2.03
CA LYS A 161 7.29 8.93 -2.80
C LYS A 161 6.15 9.43 -1.90
N GLU A 162 5.76 8.62 -0.91
CA GLU A 162 4.71 9.01 0.04
C GLU A 162 5.13 10.25 0.88
N ASP A 163 6.39 10.34 1.27
CA ASP A 163 6.92 11.49 2.01
C ASP A 163 7.06 12.74 1.13
N GLU A 164 7.45 12.60 -0.14
CA GLU A 164 7.48 13.69 -1.13
C GLU A 164 6.08 14.23 -1.43
N GLU A 165 5.09 13.35 -1.58
CA GLU A 165 3.67 13.73 -1.73
C GLU A 165 3.19 14.49 -0.48
N LYS A 166 3.53 14.03 0.73
CA LYS A 166 3.17 14.73 1.98
C LYS A 166 3.88 16.07 2.15
N GLN A 167 5.14 16.21 1.71
CA GLN A 167 5.87 17.49 1.77
C GLN A 167 5.27 18.56 0.87
N ASN A 168 4.54 18.16 -0.17
CA ASN A 168 3.83 19.06 -1.06
C ASN A 168 2.41 19.39 -0.57
N ILE A 169 1.93 18.73 0.49
CA ILE A 169 0.60 18.98 1.06
C ILE A 169 0.72 19.91 2.26
N PHE A 170 0.11 21.08 2.15
CA PHE A 170 0.04 22.10 3.20
C PHE A 170 -1.39 22.22 3.69
N LYS A 171 -1.59 22.00 4.98
CA LYS A 171 -2.91 22.13 5.61
C LYS A 171 -3.16 23.53 6.14
N ASP A 172 -4.43 23.93 6.14
CA ASP A 172 -4.88 25.20 6.71
C ASP A 172 -4.06 26.40 6.21
N ARG A 173 -3.92 26.52 4.90
CA ARG A 173 -3.26 27.66 4.26
C ARG A 173 -4.30 28.65 3.78
N LEU A 174 -4.09 29.92 4.15
CA LEU A 174 -4.92 31.01 3.70
C LEU A 174 -4.53 31.38 2.27
N ILE A 175 -5.50 31.33 1.36
CA ILE A 175 -5.33 31.78 -0.02
C ILE A 175 -6.33 32.87 -0.36
N ARG A 176 -5.95 33.76 -1.29
CA ARG A 176 -6.88 34.69 -1.93
C ARG A 176 -6.82 34.54 -3.44
N PHE A 177 -7.98 34.55 -4.09
CA PHE A 177 -8.04 34.53 -5.54
C PHE A 177 -7.76 35.92 -6.10
N VAL A 178 -6.92 35.97 -7.14
CA VAL A 178 -6.60 37.19 -7.90
C VAL A 178 -7.15 37.14 -9.32
N GLN A 179 -7.46 35.93 -9.79
CA GLN A 179 -8.06 35.71 -11.09
C GLN A 179 -8.94 34.45 -11.01
N THR A 180 -10.18 34.56 -11.47
CA THR A 180 -11.10 33.44 -11.63
C THR A 180 -11.65 33.42 -13.05
N ARG A 181 -12.01 32.23 -13.52
CA ARG A 181 -12.75 32.03 -14.76
C ARG A 181 -14.07 31.34 -14.46
N THR A 182 -15.10 31.80 -15.14
CA THR A 182 -16.48 31.31 -15.00
C THR A 182 -16.88 30.31 -16.08
N ASP A 183 -16.01 30.04 -17.07
CA ASP A 183 -16.20 28.91 -17.98
C ASP A 183 -15.81 27.59 -17.28
N ASN A 184 -16.48 26.47 -17.61
CA ASN A 184 -16.26 25.12 -17.05
C ASN A 184 -14.88 24.51 -17.38
N LYS A 185 -13.83 25.33 -17.39
CA LYS A 185 -12.45 24.97 -17.71
C LYS A 185 -11.63 25.08 -16.44
N ASP A 186 -10.89 24.03 -16.13
CA ASP A 186 -10.04 23.96 -14.92
C ASP A 186 -8.72 24.72 -15.06
N TYR A 187 -8.62 25.63 -16.04
CA TYR A 187 -7.42 26.41 -16.31
C TYR A 187 -7.73 27.89 -16.34
N GLY A 188 -6.86 28.70 -15.73
CA GLY A 188 -6.93 30.15 -15.75
C GLY A 188 -7.30 30.80 -14.41
N ASN A 189 -7.68 30.02 -13.40
CA ASN A 189 -7.77 30.51 -12.04
C ASN A 189 -6.36 30.71 -11.46
N LYS A 190 -6.18 31.77 -10.68
CA LYS A 190 -4.96 32.05 -9.94
C LYS A 190 -5.28 32.53 -8.53
N SER A 191 -4.48 32.09 -7.59
CA SER A 191 -4.51 32.53 -6.20
C SER A 191 -3.11 32.84 -5.71
N ILE A 192 -3.05 33.51 -4.56
CA ILE A 192 -1.82 33.78 -3.82
C ILE A 192 -1.96 33.13 -2.45
N CYS A 193 -0.91 32.43 -2.02
CA CYS A 193 -0.75 31.89 -0.68
C CYS A 193 0.54 32.48 -0.12
N GLU A 194 0.46 33.55 0.67
CA GLU A 194 1.64 34.32 1.10
C GLU A 194 2.67 33.48 1.86
N ASP A 195 2.24 32.46 2.61
CA ASP A 195 3.09 31.51 3.32
C ASP A 195 3.97 30.64 2.41
N ILE A 196 3.60 30.48 1.14
CA ILE A 196 4.25 29.57 0.17
C ILE A 196 4.93 30.38 -0.94
N SER A 197 4.25 31.37 -1.50
CA SER A 197 4.78 32.26 -2.51
C SER A 197 4.01 33.56 -2.57
N SER A 198 4.74 34.67 -2.75
CA SER A 198 4.14 35.97 -3.04
C SER A 198 3.68 36.13 -4.50
N LYS A 199 3.93 35.15 -5.37
CA LYS A 199 3.55 35.16 -6.79
C LYS A 199 2.09 34.69 -6.97
N GLU A 200 1.45 35.15 -8.04
CA GLU A 200 0.18 34.57 -8.50
C GLU A 200 0.43 33.16 -9.08
N ILE A 201 -0.15 32.14 -8.48
CA ILE A 201 0.06 30.75 -8.88
C ILE A 201 -1.21 30.18 -9.50
N LYS A 202 -1.06 29.40 -10.58
CA LYS A 202 -2.17 28.69 -11.22
C LYS A 202 -2.85 27.81 -10.18
N THR A 203 -4.15 27.97 -10.03
CA THR A 203 -4.92 27.24 -9.03
C THR A 203 -5.93 26.32 -9.72
N ILE A 204 -6.00 25.08 -9.26
CA ILE A 204 -6.94 24.05 -9.71
C ILE A 204 -7.66 23.45 -8.49
N PHE A 205 -8.75 22.74 -8.71
CA PHE A 205 -9.57 22.16 -7.65
C PHE A 205 -9.57 20.64 -7.79
N GLU A 206 -9.57 19.94 -6.66
CA GLU A 206 -9.67 18.47 -6.62
C GLU A 206 -11.03 17.97 -7.12
N ASN A 207 -12.10 18.72 -6.87
CA ASN A 207 -13.45 18.40 -7.33
C ASN A 207 -14.30 19.67 -7.57
N ASP A 208 -15.42 19.49 -8.26
CA ASP A 208 -16.33 20.56 -8.62
C ASP A 208 -17.09 21.16 -7.43
N ASP A 209 -17.31 20.42 -6.34
CA ASP A 209 -18.02 20.92 -5.16
C ASP A 209 -17.22 22.05 -4.49
N ILE A 210 -15.92 21.82 -4.24
CA ILE A 210 -15.00 22.82 -3.69
C ILE A 210 -14.91 24.03 -4.63
N LYS A 211 -14.82 23.77 -5.93
CA LYS A 211 -14.74 24.81 -6.96
C LYS A 211 -15.97 25.71 -6.91
N ASN A 212 -17.17 25.14 -6.91
CA ASN A 212 -18.41 25.89 -6.90
C ASN A 212 -18.56 26.72 -5.63
N GLU A 213 -18.19 26.17 -4.47
CA GLU A 213 -18.26 26.89 -3.19
C GLU A 213 -17.32 28.10 -3.14
N ILE A 214 -16.09 27.94 -3.63
CA ILE A 214 -15.09 29.03 -3.66
C ILE A 214 -15.44 30.08 -4.72
N LEU A 215 -15.88 29.65 -5.90
CA LEU A 215 -16.17 30.54 -7.03
C LEU A 215 -17.50 31.30 -6.90
N ASP A 216 -18.34 31.00 -5.91
CA ASP A 216 -19.55 31.76 -5.59
C ASP A 216 -19.21 33.21 -5.18
N ASN A 217 -18.16 33.39 -4.36
CA ASN A 217 -17.72 34.71 -3.88
C ASN A 217 -16.18 34.82 -3.72
N PRO A 218 -15.40 34.59 -4.79
CA PRO A 218 -13.96 34.33 -4.69
C PRO A 218 -13.10 35.52 -4.27
N TYR A 219 -13.64 36.74 -4.35
CA TYR A 219 -12.92 37.98 -4.05
C TYR A 219 -13.33 38.65 -2.74
N HIS A 220 -14.43 38.21 -2.12
CA HIS A 220 -14.87 38.73 -0.82
C HIS A 220 -14.20 38.00 0.36
N TYR A 221 -13.66 36.81 0.10
CA TYR A 221 -13.09 35.95 1.13
C TYR A 221 -11.63 35.57 0.86
N GLY A 222 -10.87 35.43 1.93
CA GLY A 222 -9.71 34.55 1.98
C GLY A 222 -10.18 33.16 2.36
N PHE A 223 -9.66 32.12 1.71
CA PHE A 223 -10.08 30.75 1.92
C PHE A 223 -8.99 29.99 2.66
N LEU A 224 -9.34 29.33 3.76
CA LEU A 224 -8.46 28.44 4.49
C LEU A 224 -8.61 27.04 3.90
N VAL A 225 -7.55 26.52 3.29
CA VAL A 225 -7.61 25.31 2.47
C VAL A 225 -6.45 24.35 2.75
N ASP A 226 -6.68 23.08 2.44
CA ASP A 226 -5.59 22.12 2.26
C ASP A 226 -5.14 22.17 0.79
N LEU A 227 -3.84 22.41 0.57
CA LEU A 227 -3.22 22.59 -0.74
C LEU A 227 -2.23 21.48 -1.02
N GLU A 228 -2.27 20.90 -2.22
CA GLU A 228 -1.09 20.27 -2.82
C GLU A 228 -0.37 21.31 -3.70
N VAL A 229 0.95 21.45 -3.55
CA VAL A 229 1.79 22.38 -4.31
C VAL A 229 2.73 21.63 -5.23
N GLN A 230 2.68 21.96 -6.52
CA GLN A 230 3.63 21.40 -7.50
C GLN A 230 4.73 22.42 -7.81
N TYR A 231 5.97 21.98 -7.68
CA TYR A 231 7.17 22.78 -7.88
C TYR A 231 7.88 22.42 -9.19
N ILE A 232 8.48 23.43 -9.85
CA ILE A 232 9.49 23.23 -10.90
C ILE A 232 10.70 24.07 -10.50
N ASN A 233 11.87 23.43 -10.37
CA ASN A 233 13.12 24.09 -9.95
C ASN A 233 12.94 24.90 -8.65
N ASN A 234 12.23 24.34 -7.67
CA ASN A 234 11.93 24.95 -6.38
C ASN A 234 11.03 26.22 -6.44
N ASP A 235 10.46 26.54 -7.59
CA ASP A 235 9.40 27.55 -7.73
C ASP A 235 8.03 26.84 -7.73
N ALA A 236 7.11 27.27 -6.86
CA ALA A 236 5.71 26.83 -6.93
C ALA A 236 5.10 27.22 -8.29
N LYS A 237 4.41 26.28 -8.94
CA LYS A 237 3.78 26.48 -10.26
C LYS A 237 2.29 26.20 -10.25
N ILE A 238 1.82 25.25 -9.44
CA ILE A 238 0.41 24.89 -9.33
C ILE A 238 0.04 24.73 -7.87
N TYR A 239 -1.09 25.32 -7.48
CA TYR A 239 -1.82 25.00 -6.28
C TYR A 239 -3.04 24.15 -6.65
N ARG A 240 -3.17 22.97 -6.06
CA ARG A 240 -4.38 22.16 -6.14
C ARG A 240 -5.07 22.22 -4.79
N ILE A 241 -6.28 22.78 -4.77
CA ILE A 241 -7.09 22.85 -3.56
C ILE A 241 -7.74 21.49 -3.35
N MET A 242 -7.30 20.80 -2.31
CA MET A 242 -7.76 19.47 -1.93
C MET A 242 -9.02 19.54 -1.07
N LYS A 243 -9.13 20.59 -0.26
CA LYS A 243 -10.23 20.79 0.68
C LYS A 243 -10.38 22.26 1.06
N LEU A 244 -11.63 22.70 1.24
CA LEU A 244 -11.97 23.95 1.91
C LEU A 244 -12.27 23.67 3.38
N ASN A 245 -11.56 24.34 4.29
CA ASN A 245 -11.74 24.20 5.74
C ASN A 245 -12.54 25.38 6.33
N ASP A 246 -12.30 26.61 5.88
CA ASP A 246 -13.01 27.81 6.34
C ASP A 246 -12.87 29.00 5.36
N LYS A 247 -13.61 30.08 5.57
CA LYS A 247 -13.50 31.34 4.82
C LYS A 247 -13.51 32.56 5.73
N ILE A 248 -12.64 33.53 5.44
CA ILE A 248 -12.43 34.76 6.22
C ILE A 248 -12.87 35.94 5.36
N ASN A 249 -13.77 36.78 5.84
CA ASN A 249 -14.21 37.97 5.12
C ASN A 249 -13.05 38.98 5.01
N LEU A 250 -12.73 39.43 3.81
CA LEU A 250 -11.66 40.40 3.56
C LEU A 250 -12.10 41.85 3.79
N GLU A 251 -13.41 42.12 3.83
CA GLU A 251 -13.99 43.46 3.96
C GLU A 251 -14.09 43.96 5.42
N GLU A 252 -13.78 43.13 6.43
CA GLU A 252 -13.88 43.53 7.86
C GLU A 252 -12.60 44.16 8.45
N ASN A 253 -11.57 44.44 7.65
CA ASN A 253 -10.32 45.07 8.11
C ASN A 253 -10.28 46.60 7.93
N ASP A 254 -11.38 47.29 8.25
CA ASP A 254 -11.40 48.73 8.56
C ASP A 254 -11.62 48.91 10.07
N LEU A 255 -10.59 48.63 10.90
CA LEU A 255 -10.44 49.15 12.28
C LEU A 255 -8.96 49.19 12.71
#